data_AF-A0A1A8QXS9-F1
#
_entry.id   AF-A0A1A8QXS9-F1
#
_cell.length_a   1.000
_cell.length_b   1.000
_cell.length_c   1.000
_cell.angle_alpha   90.00
_cell.angle_beta   90.00
_cell.angle_gamma   90.00
#
_symmetry.space_group_name_H-M   'P 1'
#
loop_
_entity.id
_entity.type
_entity.pdbx_description
1 polymer ?
#
loop_
_entity_poly.entity_id
_entity_poly.type
_entity_poly.pdbx_seq_one_letter_code
_entity_poly.pdbx_strand_id
1 'polypeptide(L)' 'QNITTTREQVELRGLDKFTNYSVQALAYTQAGDGVRSNVLYIQTREDLPGPPAGIKAVPSSPSSVVVSW' A
#
# COMPACT_ATOMS: atom_id res chain seq x y z
N GLN A 1 6.77 8.23 -4.20
CA GLN A 1 8.01 8.99 -3.92
C GLN A 1 8.95 8.81 -5.10
N ASN A 2 9.72 9.85 -5.45
CA ASN A 2 10.77 9.76 -6.46
C ASN A 2 12.11 9.49 -5.76
N ILE A 3 12.88 8.52 -6.26
CA ILE A 3 14.20 8.17 -5.70
C ILE A 3 15.21 8.15 -6.83
N THR A 4 16.36 8.78 -6.60
CA THR A 4 17.48 8.84 -7.53
C THR A 4 18.68 8.12 -6.92
N THR A 5 19.31 7.22 -7.69
CA THR A 5 20.45 6.42 -7.22
C THR A 5 21.36 6.04 -8.38
N THR A 6 22.64 5.79 -8.09
CA THR A 6 23.61 5.23 -9.04
C THR A 6 23.68 3.70 -8.98
N ARG A 7 22.95 3.08 -8.03
CA ARG A 7 22.82 1.62 -7.92
C ARG A 7 21.73 1.11 -8.85
N GLU A 8 21.90 -0.09 -9.37
CA GLU A 8 20.90 -0.76 -10.20
C GLU A 8 19.72 -1.33 -9.37
N GLN A 9 19.77 -1.21 -8.04
CA GLN A 9 18.73 -1.67 -7.13
C GLN A 9 18.39 -0.62 -6.08
N VAL A 10 17.10 -0.53 -5.76
CA VAL A 10 16.55 0.33 -4.71
C VAL A 10 15.41 -0.37 -3.98
N GLU A 11 15.29 -0.12 -2.69
CA GLU A 11 14.18 -0.60 -1.88
C GLU A 11 13.20 0.56 -1.61
N LEU A 12 11.96 0.40 -2.04
CA LEU A 12 10.89 1.35 -1.73
C LEU A 12 10.24 0.98 -0.39
N ARG A 13 10.31 1.90 0.57
CA ARG A 13 9.79 1.71 1.93
C ARG A 13 8.61 2.66 2.18
N GLY A 14 7.79 2.34 3.18
CA GLY A 14 6.66 3.19 3.58
C GLY A 14 5.51 3.18 2.57
N LEU A 15 5.35 2.10 1.79
CA LEU A 15 4.19 1.90 0.94
C LEU A 15 3.00 1.40 1.75
N ASP A 16 1.81 1.81 1.35
CA ASP A 16 0.55 1.33 1.91
C ASP A 16 0.39 -0.16 1.62
N LYS A 17 -0.21 -0.86 2.56
CA LYS A 17 -0.45 -2.31 2.49
C LYS A 17 -1.65 -2.58 1.59
N PHE A 18 -1.70 -3.75 0.98
CA PHE A 18 -2.76 -4.13 0.06
C PHE A 18 -3.11 -3.07 -1.00
N THR A 19 -2.08 -2.37 -1.51
CA THR A 19 -2.25 -1.23 -2.41
C THR A 19 -1.52 -1.50 -3.71
N ASN A 20 -2.19 -1.23 -4.84
CA ASN A 20 -1.62 -1.41 -6.17
C ASN A 20 -0.81 -0.16 -6.56
N TYR A 21 0.46 -0.36 -6.86
CA TYR A 21 1.40 0.67 -7.28
C TYR A 21 1.80 0.48 -8.74
N SER A 22 1.90 1.60 -9.47
CA SER A 22 2.59 1.68 -10.75
C SER A 22 4.03 2.18 -10.53
N VAL A 23 5.00 1.44 -11.08
CA VAL A 23 6.43 1.73 -10.93
C VAL A 23 7.08 1.83 -12.30
N GLN A 24 7.89 2.86 -12.50
CA GLN A 24 8.73 3.05 -13.69
C GLN A 24 10.11 3.56 -13.27
N ALA A 25 11.11 3.25 -14.08
CA ALA A 25 12.45 3.81 -13.96
C ALA A 25 12.84 4.54 -15.25
N LEU A 26 13.73 5.53 -15.13
CA LEU A 26 14.44 6.15 -16.24
C LEU A 26 15.89 6.35 -15.81
N ALA A 27 16.81 6.29 -16.76
CA ALA A 27 18.18 6.74 -16.55
C ALA A 27 18.23 8.25 -16.77
N TYR A 28 19.14 8.96 -16.10
CA TYR A 28 19.38 10.38 -16.36
C TYR A 28 20.88 10.64 -16.48
N THR A 29 21.24 11.65 -17.27
CA THR A 29 22.62 12.13 -17.44
C THR A 29 22.64 13.65 -17.29
N GLN A 30 23.82 14.28 -17.43
CA GLN A 30 23.88 15.75 -17.48
C GLN A 30 23.10 16.35 -18.64
N ALA A 31 22.90 15.61 -19.74
CA ALA A 31 22.09 16.06 -20.87
C ALA A 31 20.58 15.99 -20.59
N GLY A 32 20.15 15.27 -19.54
CA GLY A 32 18.75 15.11 -19.14
C GLY A 32 18.31 13.66 -18.96
N ASP A 33 16.99 13.49 -18.90
CA ASP A 33 16.31 12.20 -18.71
C ASP A 33 16.34 11.35 -19.99
N GLY A 34 16.61 10.06 -19.82
CA GLY A 34 16.45 9.04 -20.83
C GLY A 34 15.00 8.57 -20.96
N VAL A 35 14.81 7.54 -21.78
CA VAL A 35 13.49 6.96 -22.02
C VAL A 35 13.01 6.22 -20.76
N ARG A 36 11.74 6.41 -20.40
CA ARG A 36 11.09 5.66 -19.31
C ARG A 36 10.94 4.19 -19.68
N SER A 37 11.12 3.31 -18.70
CA SER A 37 10.78 1.90 -18.84
C SER A 37 9.29 1.69 -19.04
N ASN A 38 8.89 0.46 -19.40
CA ASN A 38 7.50 0.02 -19.26
C ASN A 38 7.04 0.16 -17.80
N VAL A 39 5.74 0.38 -17.61
CA VAL A 39 5.12 0.42 -16.27
C VAL A 39 5.03 -0.99 -15.71
N LEU A 40 5.54 -1.20 -14.50
CA LEU A 40 5.27 -2.38 -13.70
C LEU A 40 4.12 -2.08 -12.74
N TYR A 41 3.08 -2.92 -12.74
CA TYR A 41 2.00 -2.87 -11.76
C TYR A 41 2.22 -3.96 -10.73
N ILE A 42 2.29 -3.57 -9.46
CA ILE A 42 2.55 -4.49 -8.36
C ILE A 42 1.71 -4.11 -7.15
N GLN A 43 1.09 -5.12 -6.54
CA GLN A 43 0.32 -4.95 -5.32
C GLN A 43 1.17 -5.34 -4.10
N THR A 44 1.21 -4.46 -3.10
CA THR A 44 1.83 -4.78 -1.82
C THR A 44 1.01 -5.85 -1.10
N ARG A 45 1.68 -6.61 -0.24
CA ARG A 45 1.01 -7.66 0.54
C ARG A 45 -0.04 -7.07 1.47
N GLU A 46 -1.05 -7.88 1.75
CA GLU A 46 -1.97 -7.65 2.86
C GLU A 46 -1.21 -7.68 4.19
N ASP A 47 -1.88 -7.16 5.21
CA ASP A 47 -1.47 -7.30 6.60
C ASP A 47 -2.70 -7.55 7.45
N LEU A 48 -2.49 -7.67 8.77
CA LEU A 48 -3.55 -7.88 9.73
C LEU A 48 -4.71 -6.89 9.49
N PRO A 49 -5.95 -7.39 9.37
CA PRO A 49 -7.10 -6.53 9.22
C PRO A 49 -7.17 -5.59 10.43
N GLY A 50 -7.57 -4.35 10.18
CA GLY A 50 -7.86 -3.41 11.26
C GLY A 50 -9.01 -3.90 12.14
N PRO A 51 -9.18 -3.31 13.35
CA PRO A 51 -10.31 -3.64 14.19
C PRO A 51 -11.64 -3.33 13.47
N PRO A 52 -12.70 -4.11 13.71
CA PRO A 52 -14.02 -3.83 13.15
C PRO A 52 -14.48 -2.44 13.57
N ALA A 53 -14.99 -1.67 12.61
CA ALA A 53 -15.56 -0.34 12.85
C ALA A 53 -17.07 -0.46 13.12
N GLY A 54 -17.66 0.56 13.77
CA GLY A 54 -19.12 0.65 13.88
C GLY A 54 -19.77 -0.41 14.79
N ILE A 55 -19.03 -0.89 15.79
CA ILE A 55 -19.54 -1.87 16.76
C ILE A 55 -20.83 -1.37 17.42
N LYS A 56 -21.87 -2.19 17.38
CA LYS A 56 -23.13 -1.98 18.09
C LYS A 56 -23.43 -3.18 18.98
N ALA A 57 -23.94 -2.91 20.17
CA ALA A 57 -24.39 -3.92 21.13
C ALA A 57 -25.79 -3.55 21.60
N VAL A 58 -26.74 -4.49 21.47
CA VAL A 58 -28.14 -4.30 21.86
C VAL A 58 -28.54 -5.43 22.81
N PRO A 59 -29.06 -5.13 24.02
CA PRO A 59 -29.52 -6.17 24.94
C PRO A 59 -30.71 -6.93 24.32
N SER A 60 -30.68 -8.26 24.40
CA SER A 60 -31.75 -9.14 23.91
C SER A 60 -32.48 -9.88 25.02
N SER A 61 -31.86 -10.05 26.20
CA SER A 61 -32.47 -10.60 27.40
C SER A 61 -31.71 -10.12 28.65
N PRO A 62 -32.17 -10.40 29.88
CA PRO A 62 -31.44 -10.06 31.10
C PRO A 62 -30.01 -10.63 31.18
N SER A 63 -29.70 -11.67 30.40
CA SER A 63 -28.39 -12.32 30.36
C SER A 63 -27.85 -12.49 28.94
N SER A 64 -28.33 -11.70 27.96
CA SER A 64 -27.91 -11.83 26.57
C SER A 64 -27.86 -10.49 25.83
N VAL A 65 -26.90 -10.36 24.94
CA VAL A 65 -26.65 -9.18 24.10
C VAL A 65 -26.39 -9.64 22.67
N VAL A 66 -26.96 -8.93 21.70
CA VAL A 66 -26.64 -9.09 20.27
C VAL A 66 -25.59 -8.06 19.89
N VAL A 67 -24.53 -8.51 19.22
CA VAL A 67 -23.41 -7.67 18.77
C VAL A 67 -23.33 -7.70 17.25
N SER A 68 -23.14 -6.54 16.63
CA SER A 68 -22.89 -6.39 15.19
C SER A 68 -21.76 -5.40 14.94
N TRP A 69 -21.06 -5.55 13.82
CA TRP A 69 -20.10 -4.60 13.28
C TRP A 69 -20.26 -4.50 11.77
#